data_AF-A0A4S8M5P2-F1
#
_entry.id   AF-A0A4S8M5P2-F1
#
_cell.length_a   1.000
_cell.length_b   1.000
_cell.length_c   1.000
_cell.angle_alpha   90.00
_cell.angle_beta   90.00
_cell.angle_gamma   90.00
#
_symmetry.space_group_name_H-M   'P 1'
#
loop_
_entity.id
_entity.type
_entity.pdbx_description
1 polymer ?
#
loop_
_entity_poly.entity_id
_entity_poly.type
_entity_poly.pdbx_seq_one_letter_code
_entity_poly.pdbx_strand_id
1 'polypeptide(L)'
;MSMSHLPSRIENRLLKLCRHQENSPIPSLTGVVNDRFVIKNCRKCRPWSYEEGVAFKAIFTDGSCKNHGLSPDELEELGLEPHARYGVAASPSMEEDWQVSRFIDDEVDPCNRRTSQRAELLGVLAGLEMFMTLDMDERLYGEREDFGWVICTDSECVVKGITKYYSAWRANGWMKLNSDTPPADLDLFHELDATLRSIEECGISVGLGIPRQHNQLAHKLATRGSSLQVQVNIGKRGACLRRLLSDIDDCQKWSYIDDVLSSVPWYGRDSQLYRSRIDSLKTQVERTIESLDELEELFKGWTPRQEGKILERKIYWLKCDRFLIVANRAVPPLEQKGRTLTPLSKEL
;
A
#
# COMPACT_ATOMS: atom_id res chain seq x y z
N MET A 1 5.93 -0.05 -42.42
CA MET A 1 5.64 -0.69 -41.12
C MET A 1 4.69 0.23 -40.35
N SER A 2 3.46 -0.21 -40.12
CA SER A 2 2.50 0.52 -39.28
C SER A 2 3.08 0.62 -37.86
N MET A 3 3.17 1.82 -37.29
CA MET A 3 3.59 1.97 -35.89
C MET A 3 2.55 1.28 -35.01
N SER A 4 2.87 0.06 -34.60
CA SER A 4 2.02 -0.76 -33.74
C SER A 4 1.62 0.03 -32.51
N HIS A 5 0.31 0.15 -32.27
CA HIS A 5 -0.24 0.84 -31.11
C HIS A 5 0.16 0.11 -29.83
N LEU A 6 1.20 0.62 -29.16
CA LEU A 6 1.64 0.04 -27.90
C LEU A 6 0.60 0.27 -26.80
N PRO A 7 0.36 -0.73 -25.93
CA PRO A 7 -0.53 -0.57 -24.79
C PRO A 7 0.05 0.45 -23.80
N SER A 8 -0.83 0.96 -22.93
CA SER A 8 -0.43 1.81 -21.82
C SER A 8 0.56 1.06 -20.94
N ARG A 9 1.64 1.74 -20.54
CA ARG A 9 2.76 1.16 -19.80
C ARG A 9 3.43 2.21 -18.93
N ILE A 10 4.21 1.74 -17.96
CA ILE A 10 5.14 2.58 -17.21
C ILE A 10 6.51 2.47 -17.89
N GLU A 11 7.11 3.61 -18.23
CA GLU A 11 8.43 3.65 -18.86
C GLU A 11 9.24 4.80 -18.26
N ASN A 12 10.39 4.50 -17.66
CA ASN A 12 11.20 5.48 -16.94
C ASN A 12 10.37 6.28 -15.91
N ARG A 13 9.61 5.55 -15.07
CA ARG A 13 8.69 6.11 -14.06
C ARG A 13 7.59 7.03 -14.61
N LEU A 14 7.41 7.13 -15.93
CA LEU A 14 6.34 7.90 -16.55
C LEU A 14 5.21 6.96 -16.96
N LEU A 15 3.97 7.29 -16.59
CA LEU A 15 2.81 6.65 -17.18
C LEU A 15 2.68 7.09 -18.64
N LYS A 16 2.92 6.18 -19.58
CA LYS A 16 2.66 6.37 -21.00
C LYS A 16 1.32 5.74 -21.35
N LEU A 17 0.33 6.58 -21.62
CA LEU A 17 -0.96 6.12 -22.14
C LEU A 17 -0.82 5.72 -23.61
N CYS A 18 -1.66 4.80 -24.08
CA CYS A 18 -1.74 4.54 -25.50
C CYS A 18 -2.37 5.73 -26.23
N ARG A 19 -2.08 5.86 -27.54
CA ARG A 19 -2.56 6.95 -28.39
C ARG A 19 -4.09 7.14 -28.37
N HIS A 20 -4.84 6.06 -28.17
CA HIS A 20 -6.30 6.14 -28.07
C HIS A 20 -6.76 6.78 -26.75
N GLN A 21 -6.01 6.58 -25.67
CA GLN A 21 -6.33 7.11 -24.34
C GLN A 21 -5.82 8.53 -24.12
N GLU A 22 -4.74 8.94 -24.77
CA GLU A 22 -4.19 10.30 -24.68
C GLU A 22 -5.25 11.40 -24.93
N ASN A 23 -6.20 11.14 -25.82
CA ASN A 23 -7.26 12.08 -26.20
C ASN A 23 -8.65 11.66 -25.69
N SER A 24 -8.73 10.62 -24.87
CA SER A 24 -10.02 10.09 -24.42
C SER A 24 -10.61 10.94 -23.28
N PRO A 25 -11.95 11.09 -23.21
CA PRO A 25 -12.60 11.86 -22.15
C PRO A 25 -12.45 11.23 -20.77
N ILE A 26 -12.55 12.04 -19.72
CA ILE A 26 -12.23 11.71 -18.32
C ILE A 26 -12.79 10.37 -17.81
N PRO A 27 -14.09 10.07 -17.96
CA PRO A 27 -14.69 8.85 -17.37
C PRO A 27 -14.18 7.54 -17.99
N SER A 28 -13.48 7.63 -19.13
CA SER A 28 -12.99 6.47 -19.85
C SER A 28 -11.56 6.07 -19.47
N LEU A 29 -10.77 6.99 -18.88
CA LEU A 29 -9.39 6.70 -18.48
C LEU A 29 -9.32 6.07 -17.09
N THR A 30 -10.12 6.59 -16.15
CA THR A 30 -10.11 6.16 -14.75
C THR A 30 -11.36 5.34 -14.42
N GLY A 31 -11.24 4.52 -13.39
CA GLY A 31 -12.32 3.68 -12.87
C GLY A 31 -12.23 3.51 -11.38
N VAL A 32 -13.17 2.74 -10.86
CA VAL A 32 -13.23 2.32 -9.46
C VAL A 32 -13.46 0.82 -9.48
N VAL A 33 -12.59 0.07 -8.81
CA VAL A 33 -12.70 -1.39 -8.63
C VAL A 33 -12.40 -1.69 -7.17
N ASN A 34 -13.29 -2.42 -6.49
CA ASN A 34 -13.19 -2.69 -5.05
C ASN A 34 -12.92 -1.43 -4.22
N ASP A 35 -13.66 -0.36 -4.53
CA ASP A 35 -13.50 0.97 -3.93
C ASP A 35 -12.10 1.61 -4.09
N ARG A 36 -11.29 1.16 -5.05
CA ARG A 36 -9.98 1.75 -5.34
C ARG A 36 -9.97 2.38 -6.71
N PHE A 37 -9.27 3.49 -6.83
CA PHE A 37 -9.04 4.08 -8.14
C PHE A 37 -8.15 3.19 -9.01
N VAL A 38 -8.51 3.10 -10.28
CA VAL A 38 -7.75 2.37 -11.29
C VAL A 38 -7.61 3.19 -12.57
N ILE A 39 -6.51 2.98 -13.30
CA ILE A 39 -6.38 3.35 -14.70
C ILE A 39 -6.86 2.17 -15.54
N LYS A 40 -7.84 2.40 -16.41
CA LYS A 40 -8.41 1.35 -17.27
C LYS A 40 -7.48 1.06 -18.45
N ASN A 41 -7.49 -0.19 -18.91
CA ASN A 41 -6.93 -0.59 -20.19
C ASN A 41 -7.71 0.04 -21.34
N CYS A 42 -7.00 0.40 -22.41
CA CYS A 42 -7.65 0.79 -23.64
C CYS A 42 -8.30 -0.41 -24.32
N ARG A 43 -9.63 -0.39 -24.48
CA ARG A 43 -10.40 -1.42 -25.20
C ARG A 43 -9.89 -1.69 -26.62
N LYS A 44 -9.30 -0.70 -27.28
CA LYS A 44 -8.73 -0.84 -28.62
C LYS A 44 -7.36 -1.54 -28.64
N CYS A 45 -6.57 -1.42 -27.57
CA CYS A 45 -5.24 -2.01 -27.49
C CYS A 45 -5.24 -3.43 -26.90
N ARG A 46 -6.26 -3.78 -26.09
CA ARG A 46 -6.46 -5.13 -25.55
C ARG A 46 -7.94 -5.51 -25.61
N PRO A 47 -8.39 -6.21 -26.67
CA PRO A 47 -9.79 -6.62 -26.82
C PRO A 47 -10.17 -7.86 -25.99
N TRP A 48 -9.30 -8.36 -25.10
CA TRP A 48 -9.55 -9.61 -24.36
C TRP A 48 -10.65 -9.46 -23.29
N SER A 49 -11.37 -10.55 -23.07
CA SER A 49 -12.59 -10.69 -22.28
C SER A 49 -12.40 -10.70 -20.75
N TYR A 50 -11.26 -10.26 -20.23
CA TYR A 50 -11.13 -10.10 -18.77
C TYR A 50 -12.06 -8.95 -18.36
N GLU A 51 -13.09 -9.30 -17.60
CA GLU A 51 -14.27 -8.46 -17.33
C GLU A 51 -13.94 -7.14 -16.62
N GLU A 52 -12.73 -6.96 -16.10
CA GLU A 52 -12.31 -5.69 -15.52
C GLU A 52 -10.94 -5.31 -16.08
N GLY A 53 -10.94 -4.57 -17.18
CA GLY A 53 -9.75 -4.06 -17.83
C GLY A 53 -9.01 -3.04 -16.98
N VAL A 54 -8.41 -3.45 -15.86
CA VAL A 54 -7.51 -2.66 -15.02
C VAL A 54 -6.11 -2.74 -15.61
N ALA A 55 -5.53 -1.58 -15.90
CA ALA A 55 -4.14 -1.46 -16.33
C ALA A 55 -3.23 -1.23 -15.12
N PHE A 56 -3.65 -0.31 -14.24
CA PHE A 56 -2.87 0.12 -13.08
C PHE A 56 -3.80 0.50 -11.92
N LYS A 57 -3.33 0.33 -10.69
CA LYS A 57 -3.93 0.95 -9.50
C LYS A 57 -3.48 2.41 -9.42
N ALA A 58 -4.32 3.30 -8.92
CA ALA A 58 -4.08 4.74 -8.97
C ALA A 58 -4.22 5.40 -7.59
N ILE A 59 -3.31 6.31 -7.28
CA ILE A 59 -3.41 7.22 -6.12
C ILE A 59 -3.24 8.64 -6.63
N PHE A 60 -4.22 9.49 -6.39
CA PHE A 60 -4.22 10.89 -6.83
C PHE A 60 -3.59 11.76 -5.78
N THR A 61 -2.73 12.70 -6.20
CA THR A 61 -1.99 13.57 -5.30
C THR A 61 -1.96 14.99 -5.86
N ASP A 62 -2.15 16.00 -5.02
CA ASP A 62 -1.99 17.41 -5.38
C ASP A 62 -1.40 18.22 -4.22
N GLY A 63 -0.80 19.36 -4.54
CA GLY A 63 -0.25 20.32 -3.60
C GLY A 63 -0.78 21.72 -3.87
N SER A 64 -1.02 22.51 -2.83
CA SER A 64 -1.42 23.90 -2.97
C SER A 64 -0.70 24.79 -1.95
N CYS A 65 -0.32 25.99 -2.37
CA CYS A 65 0.18 27.04 -1.48
C CYS A 65 -0.42 28.37 -1.91
N LYS A 66 -1.26 28.98 -1.06
CA LYS A 66 -1.99 30.22 -1.39
C LYS A 66 -1.13 31.48 -1.35
N ASN A 67 -0.05 31.47 -0.58
CA ASN A 67 0.74 32.66 -0.28
C ASN A 67 2.13 32.63 -0.94
N HIS A 68 2.27 31.91 -2.05
CA HIS A 68 3.47 31.90 -2.90
C HIS A 68 4.83 31.67 -2.17
N GLY A 69 4.81 31.00 -1.02
CA GLY A 69 6.00 30.74 -0.22
C GLY A 69 6.60 32.00 0.42
N LEU A 70 5.74 32.91 0.91
CA LEU A 70 6.12 33.85 1.96
C LEU A 70 6.63 33.08 3.19
N SER A 71 7.64 33.63 3.84
CA SER A 71 8.18 33.14 5.11
C SER A 71 7.18 33.32 6.25
N PRO A 72 7.33 32.59 7.37
CA PRO A 72 6.51 32.78 8.56
C PRO A 72 6.48 34.24 9.04
N ASP A 73 7.63 34.93 9.03
CA ASP A 73 7.73 36.33 9.46
C ASP A 73 6.94 37.28 8.54
N GLU A 74 7.04 37.10 7.22
CA GLU A 74 6.27 37.90 6.24
C GLU A 74 4.77 37.64 6.35
N LEU A 75 4.38 36.41 6.66
CA LEU A 75 3.00 36.04 6.90
C LEU A 75 2.45 36.70 8.17
N GLU A 76 3.23 36.68 9.26
CA GLU A 76 2.89 37.35 10.51
C GLU A 76 2.75 38.87 10.33
N GLU A 77 3.69 39.51 9.62
CA GLU A 77 3.64 40.95 9.31
C GLU A 77 2.38 41.33 8.53
N LEU A 78 1.93 40.45 7.62
CA LEU A 78 0.74 40.65 6.81
C LEU A 78 -0.56 40.16 7.47
N GLY A 79 -0.48 39.52 8.65
CA GLY A 79 -1.62 38.89 9.31
C GLY A 79 -2.25 37.75 8.48
N LEU A 80 -1.44 37.05 7.68
CA LEU A 80 -1.84 35.93 6.84
C LEU A 80 -1.40 34.61 7.49
N GLU A 81 -2.22 33.56 7.38
CA GLU A 81 -1.81 32.24 7.85
C GLU A 81 -1.01 31.47 6.77
N PRO A 82 0.07 30.75 7.12
CA PRO A 82 0.76 29.84 6.20
C PRO A 82 -0.20 28.74 5.73
N HIS A 83 -0.39 28.64 4.41
CA HIS A 83 -1.35 27.72 3.83
C HIS A 83 -0.74 26.89 2.69
N ALA A 84 0.41 26.29 2.95
CA ALA A 84 0.87 25.16 2.14
C ALA A 84 0.18 23.89 2.63
N ARG A 85 -0.37 23.11 1.69
CA ARG A 85 -1.23 21.95 1.95
C ARG A 85 -1.02 20.93 0.85
N TYR A 86 -1.24 19.66 1.16
CA TYR A 86 -1.34 18.62 0.14
C TYR A 86 -2.58 17.75 0.36
N GLY A 87 -2.99 17.09 -0.72
CA GLY A 87 -4.12 16.17 -0.75
C GLY A 87 -3.74 14.87 -1.45
N VAL A 88 -4.20 13.74 -0.90
CA VAL A 88 -4.00 12.39 -1.45
C VAL A 88 -5.34 11.65 -1.46
N ALA A 89 -5.66 10.93 -2.53
CA ALA A 89 -6.85 10.09 -2.61
C ALA A 89 -6.58 8.76 -3.34
N ALA A 90 -6.84 7.64 -2.66
CA ALA A 90 -6.78 6.30 -3.26
C ALA A 90 -8.15 5.67 -3.52
N SER A 91 -9.21 6.22 -2.90
CA SER A 91 -10.61 5.78 -3.08
C SER A 91 -11.54 6.97 -3.40
N PRO A 92 -12.59 6.77 -4.21
CA PRO A 92 -13.67 7.74 -4.39
C PRO A 92 -14.63 7.79 -3.20
N SER A 93 -14.75 6.72 -2.41
CA SER A 93 -15.63 6.73 -1.25
C SER A 93 -15.11 7.77 -0.27
N MET A 94 -16.03 8.52 0.32
CA MET A 94 -15.71 9.54 1.32
C MET A 94 -15.36 8.91 2.68
N GLU A 95 -15.16 7.59 2.76
CA GLU A 95 -14.64 7.00 3.99
C GLU A 95 -13.19 7.48 4.16
N GLU A 96 -12.95 8.17 5.27
CA GLU A 96 -11.77 9.01 5.53
C GLU A 96 -10.45 8.23 5.51
N ASP A 97 -10.50 6.90 5.59
CA ASP A 97 -9.33 6.01 5.73
C ASP A 97 -8.36 6.11 4.52
N TRP A 98 -8.86 6.44 3.32
CA TRP A 98 -8.06 6.45 2.08
C TRP A 98 -7.95 7.81 1.40
N GLN A 99 -8.22 8.88 2.15
CA GLN A 99 -8.04 10.25 1.72
C GLN A 99 -7.23 11.03 2.77
N VAL A 100 -6.22 11.75 2.33
CA VAL A 100 -5.42 12.61 3.21
C VAL A 100 -5.55 14.04 2.75
N SER A 101 -5.79 14.94 3.70
CA SER A 101 -5.68 16.38 3.52
C SER A 101 -4.85 16.89 4.71
N ARG A 102 -3.66 17.42 4.46
CA ARG A 102 -2.75 17.84 5.54
C ARG A 102 -2.20 19.23 5.27
N PHE A 103 -2.12 20.02 6.34
CA PHE A 103 -1.31 21.23 6.37
C PHE A 103 0.18 20.87 6.39
N ILE A 104 0.98 21.71 5.76
CA ILE A 104 2.43 21.62 5.83
C ILE A 104 2.87 22.61 6.90
N ASP A 105 3.19 22.08 8.07
CA ASP A 105 3.80 22.75 9.22
C ASP A 105 5.27 22.34 9.36
N ASP A 106 5.94 22.79 10.42
CA ASP A 106 7.36 22.48 10.65
C ASP A 106 7.61 21.02 11.06
N GLU A 107 6.55 20.28 11.44
CA GLU A 107 6.64 18.84 11.69
C GLU A 107 6.69 18.08 10.36
N VAL A 108 5.86 18.49 9.40
CA VAL A 108 5.81 17.89 8.06
C VAL A 108 7.02 18.29 7.23
N ASP A 109 7.37 19.57 7.25
CA ASP A 109 8.45 20.15 6.45
C ASP A 109 9.14 21.25 7.26
N PRO A 110 10.27 20.94 7.93
CA PRO A 110 10.99 21.90 8.77
C PRO A 110 11.66 23.04 7.97
N CYS A 111 11.46 23.09 6.65
CA CYS A 111 11.97 24.16 5.81
C CYS A 111 11.15 25.45 6.01
N ASN A 112 11.86 26.57 6.21
CA ASN A 112 11.24 27.88 6.44
C ASN A 112 10.42 28.41 5.24
N ARG A 113 10.54 27.82 4.04
CA ARG A 113 9.85 28.31 2.84
C ARG A 113 9.03 27.22 2.17
N ARG A 114 7.71 27.29 2.37
CA ARG A 114 6.76 26.33 1.83
C ARG A 114 6.16 26.83 0.51
N THR A 115 6.67 26.31 -0.61
CA THR A 115 6.20 26.67 -1.95
C THR A 115 5.10 25.72 -2.43
N SER A 116 4.40 26.06 -3.52
CA SER A 116 3.45 25.12 -4.15
C SER A 116 4.18 23.88 -4.66
N GLN A 117 5.41 24.03 -5.17
CA GLN A 117 6.22 22.91 -5.65
C GLN A 117 6.59 21.94 -4.50
N ARG A 118 7.00 22.46 -3.34
CA ARG A 118 7.22 21.62 -2.14
C ARG A 118 5.95 20.89 -1.74
N ALA A 119 4.81 21.58 -1.75
CA ALA A 119 3.54 20.96 -1.42
C ALA A 119 3.16 19.83 -2.39
N GLU A 120 3.43 19.98 -3.68
CA GLU A 120 3.22 18.91 -4.67
C GLU A 120 4.15 17.72 -4.44
N LEU A 121 5.44 17.96 -4.12
CA LEU A 121 6.41 16.91 -3.80
C LEU A 121 6.02 16.13 -2.55
N LEU A 122 5.64 16.83 -1.48
CA LEU A 122 5.17 16.23 -0.23
C LEU A 122 3.86 15.44 -0.46
N GLY A 123 2.95 15.95 -1.29
CA GLY A 123 1.74 15.21 -1.69
C GLY A 123 2.06 13.89 -2.38
N VAL A 124 3.06 13.87 -3.26
CA VAL A 124 3.53 12.64 -3.93
C VAL A 124 4.19 11.68 -2.94
N LEU A 125 5.02 12.17 -2.03
CA LEU A 125 5.63 11.34 -0.96
C LEU A 125 4.56 10.70 -0.07
N ALA A 126 3.56 11.47 0.36
CA ALA A 126 2.43 10.94 1.12
C ALA A 126 1.60 9.92 0.30
N GLY A 127 1.45 10.14 -1.00
CA GLY A 127 0.86 9.16 -1.92
C GLY A 127 1.64 7.85 -1.98
N LEU A 128 2.97 7.89 -1.94
CA LEU A 128 3.83 6.70 -1.88
C LEU A 128 3.73 5.98 -0.53
N GLU A 129 3.64 6.71 0.60
CA GLU A 129 3.40 6.08 1.91
C GLU A 129 2.05 5.36 1.94
N MET A 130 1.00 5.99 1.41
CA MET A 130 -0.33 5.37 1.27
C MET A 130 -0.28 4.14 0.38
N PHE A 131 0.44 4.20 -0.74
CA PHE A 131 0.69 3.05 -1.61
C PHE A 131 1.33 1.89 -0.84
N MET A 132 2.40 2.14 -0.08
CA MET A 132 3.10 1.07 0.66
C MET A 132 2.16 0.39 1.67
N THR A 133 1.29 1.17 2.31
CA THR A 133 0.27 0.65 3.23
C THR A 133 -0.72 -0.24 2.47
N LEU A 134 -1.27 0.25 1.36
CA LEU A 134 -2.25 -0.48 0.54
C LEU A 134 -1.69 -1.75 -0.10
N ASP A 135 -0.45 -1.73 -0.60
CA ASP A 135 0.22 -2.89 -1.20
C ASP A 135 0.54 -3.96 -0.15
N MET A 136 0.95 -3.55 1.06
CA MET A 136 1.12 -4.49 2.18
C MET A 136 -0.20 -5.17 2.56
N ASP A 137 -1.29 -4.40 2.68
CA ASP A 137 -2.61 -4.96 3.00
C ASP A 137 -3.06 -5.97 1.93
N GLU A 138 -2.89 -5.65 0.64
CA GLU A 138 -3.22 -6.57 -0.45
C GLU A 138 -2.38 -7.84 -0.43
N ARG A 139 -1.08 -7.75 -0.12
CA ARG A 139 -0.20 -8.93 -0.04
C ARG A 139 -0.57 -9.87 1.10
N LEU A 140 -1.16 -9.35 2.17
CA LEU A 140 -1.53 -10.13 3.34
C LEU A 140 -2.90 -10.80 3.17
N TYR A 141 -3.86 -10.13 2.53
CA TYR A 141 -5.27 -10.54 2.54
C TYR A 141 -5.89 -10.78 1.16
N GLY A 142 -5.23 -10.36 0.08
CA GLY A 142 -5.76 -10.42 -1.27
C GLY A 142 -5.07 -11.43 -2.18
N GLU A 143 -5.78 -11.84 -3.22
CA GLU A 143 -5.12 -12.39 -4.41
C GLU A 143 -4.36 -11.24 -5.07
N ARG A 144 -3.04 -11.26 -4.99
CA ARG A 144 -2.20 -10.24 -5.60
C ARG A 144 -2.39 -10.30 -7.11
N GLU A 145 -3.03 -9.28 -7.64
CA GLU A 145 -3.00 -9.03 -9.08
C GLU A 145 -1.68 -8.34 -9.42
N ASP A 146 -1.01 -8.80 -10.48
CA ASP A 146 0.29 -8.27 -10.96
C ASP A 146 0.13 -6.91 -11.67
N PHE A 147 -0.62 -5.98 -11.06
CA PHE A 147 -0.80 -4.64 -11.57
C PHE A 147 0.35 -3.72 -11.16
N GLY A 148 0.76 -2.84 -12.08
CA GLY A 148 1.58 -1.70 -11.72
C GLY A 148 0.77 -0.64 -10.98
N TRP A 149 1.46 0.25 -10.28
CA TRP A 149 0.86 1.38 -9.57
C TRP A 149 1.19 2.70 -10.25
N VAL A 150 0.28 3.66 -10.17
CA VAL A 150 0.47 5.00 -10.69
C VAL A 150 0.16 6.02 -9.61
N ILE A 151 1.12 6.91 -9.32
CA ILE A 151 0.89 8.14 -8.58
C ILE A 151 0.43 9.21 -9.58
N CYS A 152 -0.86 9.48 -9.56
CA CYS A 152 -1.57 10.42 -10.41
C CYS A 152 -1.37 11.85 -9.89
N THR A 153 -0.28 12.49 -10.30
CA THR A 153 -0.04 13.92 -10.13
C THR A 153 -0.11 14.63 -11.49
N ASP A 154 -0.61 15.86 -11.50
CA ASP A 154 -0.56 16.76 -12.66
C ASP A 154 0.57 17.80 -12.56
N SER A 155 1.42 17.71 -11.52
CA SER A 155 2.61 18.54 -11.39
C SER A 155 3.66 18.17 -12.42
N GLU A 156 3.79 19.03 -13.44
CA GLU A 156 4.86 18.91 -14.43
C GLU A 156 6.24 19.00 -13.77
N CYS A 157 6.38 19.81 -12.72
CA CYS A 157 7.62 19.97 -11.97
C CYS A 157 8.06 18.66 -11.33
N VAL A 158 7.15 17.94 -10.65
CA VAL A 158 7.46 16.63 -10.06
C VAL A 158 7.76 15.60 -11.14
N VAL A 159 6.88 15.47 -12.13
CA VAL A 159 7.01 14.45 -13.20
C VAL A 159 8.28 14.65 -13.99
N LYS A 160 8.56 15.85 -14.53
CA LYS A 160 9.81 16.11 -15.26
C LYS A 160 11.01 16.11 -14.34
N GLY A 161 10.86 16.59 -13.10
CA GLY A 161 11.88 16.54 -12.06
C GLY A 161 12.46 15.14 -11.93
N ILE A 162 11.63 14.14 -11.65
CA ILE A 162 12.10 12.77 -11.43
C ILE A 162 12.44 12.00 -12.71
N THR A 163 11.67 12.20 -13.80
CA THR A 163 11.83 11.40 -15.03
C THR A 163 12.89 11.92 -15.98
N LYS A 164 13.19 13.22 -15.95
CA LYS A 164 14.10 13.88 -16.89
C LYS A 164 15.25 14.60 -16.20
N TYR A 165 14.96 15.43 -15.21
CA TYR A 165 15.97 16.35 -14.67
C TYR A 165 16.87 15.71 -13.62
N TYR A 166 16.35 14.82 -12.79
CA TYR A 166 17.10 14.24 -11.67
C TYR A 166 18.37 13.50 -12.10
N SER A 167 18.31 12.73 -13.20
CA SER A 167 19.49 12.06 -13.76
C SER A 167 20.51 13.06 -14.33
N ALA A 168 20.04 14.14 -14.96
CA ALA A 168 20.90 15.21 -15.47
C ALA A 168 21.55 16.01 -14.32
N TRP A 169 20.80 16.33 -13.26
CA TRP A 169 21.32 16.97 -12.06
C TRP A 169 22.39 16.11 -11.40
N ARG A 170 22.14 14.80 -11.24
CA ARG A 170 23.14 13.86 -10.72
C ARG A 170 24.42 13.86 -11.56
N ALA A 171 24.30 13.82 -12.88
CA ALA A 171 25.46 13.86 -13.78
C ALA A 171 26.23 15.18 -13.70
N ASN A 172 25.56 16.27 -13.34
CA ASN A 172 26.14 17.62 -13.20
C ASN A 172 26.44 17.98 -11.73
N GLY A 173 26.77 17.01 -10.88
CA GLY A 173 27.15 17.27 -9.48
C GLY A 173 26.06 17.94 -8.64
N TRP A 174 24.79 17.67 -8.95
CA TRP A 174 23.60 18.25 -8.34
C TRP A 174 23.42 19.76 -8.56
N MET A 175 23.95 20.28 -9.67
CA MET A 175 23.78 21.67 -10.10
C MET A 175 22.85 21.79 -11.30
N LYS A 176 22.14 22.92 -11.42
CA LYS A 176 21.34 23.24 -12.60
C LYS A 176 22.24 23.39 -13.83
N LEU A 177 21.70 23.07 -15.02
CA LEU A 177 22.42 23.29 -16.27
C LEU A 177 22.67 24.79 -16.46
N ASN A 178 23.91 25.18 -16.74
CA ASN A 178 24.34 26.58 -16.90
C ASN A 178 24.19 27.46 -15.64
N SER A 179 24.20 26.86 -14.45
CA SER A 179 24.16 27.62 -13.19
C SER A 179 24.90 26.89 -12.08
N ASP A 180 25.66 27.62 -11.27
CA ASP A 180 26.37 27.09 -10.08
C ASP A 180 25.45 27.00 -8.85
N THR A 181 24.13 26.91 -9.07
CA THR A 181 23.15 26.79 -7.99
C THR A 181 22.43 25.43 -8.07
N PRO A 182 22.17 24.80 -6.91
CA PRO A 182 21.42 23.56 -6.88
C PRO A 182 19.98 23.79 -7.37
N PRO A 183 19.32 22.75 -7.90
CA PRO A 183 17.88 22.75 -8.12
C PRO A 183 17.12 23.08 -6.84
N ALA A 184 15.98 23.75 -6.96
CA ALA A 184 15.08 23.93 -5.83
C ALA A 184 14.52 22.58 -5.36
N ASP A 185 14.28 22.45 -4.06
CA ASP A 185 13.67 21.28 -3.43
C ASP A 185 14.41 19.95 -3.68
N LEU A 186 15.73 20.03 -3.85
CA LEU A 186 16.58 18.88 -4.14
C LEU A 186 16.53 17.82 -3.01
N ASP A 187 16.35 18.27 -1.77
CA ASP A 187 16.11 17.43 -0.58
C ASP A 187 14.93 16.47 -0.80
N LEU A 188 13.76 17.01 -1.19
CA LEU A 188 12.55 16.22 -1.45
C LEU A 188 12.68 15.35 -2.71
N PHE A 189 13.43 15.80 -3.72
CA PHE A 189 13.71 14.96 -4.89
C PHE A 189 14.61 13.76 -4.57
N HIS A 190 15.58 13.93 -3.67
CA HIS A 190 16.39 12.82 -3.18
C HIS A 190 15.54 11.80 -2.44
N GLU A 191 14.67 12.26 -1.55
CA GLU A 191 13.74 11.40 -0.82
C GLU A 191 12.78 10.68 -1.78
N LEU A 192 12.20 11.39 -2.74
CA LEU A 192 11.31 10.81 -3.75
C LEU A 192 12.01 9.71 -4.58
N ASP A 193 13.23 9.97 -5.06
CA ASP A 193 14.00 8.97 -5.81
C ASP A 193 14.36 7.74 -4.97
N ALA A 194 14.73 7.94 -3.70
CA ALA A 194 15.04 6.87 -2.78
C ALA A 194 13.81 5.99 -2.49
N THR A 195 12.66 6.61 -2.21
CA THR A 195 11.39 5.90 -1.98
C THR A 195 10.93 5.14 -3.22
N LEU A 196 11.04 5.73 -4.41
CA LEU A 196 10.71 5.01 -5.64
C LEU A 196 11.63 3.82 -5.89
N ARG A 197 12.95 3.97 -5.67
CA ARG A 197 13.89 2.85 -5.82
C ARG A 197 13.59 1.70 -4.87
N SER A 198 13.31 1.98 -3.60
CA SER A 198 13.03 0.92 -2.62
C SER A 198 11.77 0.11 -2.99
N ILE A 199 10.78 0.76 -3.58
CA ILE A 199 9.57 0.12 -4.11
C ILE A 199 9.90 -0.70 -5.37
N GLU A 200 10.70 -0.15 -6.29
CA GLU A 200 11.14 -0.83 -7.52
C GLU A 200 11.99 -2.08 -7.20
N GLU A 201 12.84 -2.02 -6.17
CA GLU A 201 13.64 -3.16 -5.67
C GLU A 201 12.76 -4.29 -5.11
N CYS A 202 11.53 -3.97 -4.66
CA CYS A 202 10.51 -4.96 -4.31
C CYS A 202 9.79 -5.58 -5.52
N GLY A 203 10.24 -5.28 -6.74
CA GLY A 203 9.67 -5.78 -7.99
C GLY A 203 8.34 -5.13 -8.38
N ILE A 204 8.04 -3.93 -7.87
CA ILE A 204 6.80 -3.20 -8.16
C ILE A 204 7.10 -2.04 -9.11
N SER A 205 6.39 -1.99 -10.23
CA SER A 205 6.50 -0.87 -11.16
C SER A 205 5.62 0.30 -10.70
N VAL A 206 6.22 1.47 -10.50
CA VAL A 206 5.52 2.72 -10.16
C VAL A 206 5.67 3.75 -11.28
N GLY A 207 4.56 4.25 -11.77
CA GLY A 207 4.49 5.35 -12.73
C GLY A 207 4.01 6.65 -12.10
N LEU A 208 4.38 7.77 -12.69
CA LEU A 208 3.90 9.10 -12.33
C LEU A 208 3.23 9.77 -13.52
N GLY A 209 2.27 10.64 -13.21
CA GLY A 209 1.70 11.59 -14.16
C GLY A 209 0.29 11.23 -14.62
N ILE A 210 -0.58 12.23 -14.63
CA ILE A 210 -1.90 12.18 -15.26
C ILE A 210 -2.29 13.57 -15.78
N PRO A 211 -3.15 13.70 -16.82
CA PRO A 211 -3.63 15.02 -17.19
C PRO A 211 -4.43 15.68 -16.05
N ARG A 212 -4.24 16.99 -15.87
CA ARG A 212 -4.85 17.81 -14.81
C ARG A 212 -6.35 17.60 -14.61
N GLN A 213 -7.11 17.44 -15.69
CA GLN A 213 -8.55 17.24 -15.61
C GLN A 213 -8.99 15.99 -14.85
N HIS A 214 -8.09 15.02 -14.64
CA HIS A 214 -8.36 13.81 -13.87
C HIS A 214 -7.97 13.94 -12.38
N ASN A 215 -7.25 14.99 -11.97
CA ASN A 215 -6.72 15.16 -10.62
C ASN A 215 -7.61 16.00 -9.69
N GLN A 216 -8.90 16.19 -10.04
CA GLN A 216 -9.79 17.13 -9.36
C GLN A 216 -10.05 16.77 -7.89
N LEU A 217 -10.06 15.49 -7.53
CA LEU A 217 -10.32 15.07 -6.15
C LEU A 217 -9.15 15.45 -5.23
N ALA A 218 -7.92 15.11 -5.61
CA ALA A 218 -6.74 15.49 -4.84
C ALA A 218 -6.59 17.01 -4.77
N HIS A 219 -6.93 17.73 -5.84
CA HIS A 219 -6.98 19.19 -5.82
C HIS A 219 -7.97 19.76 -4.80
N LYS A 220 -9.18 19.19 -4.73
CA LYS A 220 -10.16 19.56 -3.70
C LYS A 220 -9.64 19.26 -2.30
N LEU A 221 -8.95 18.13 -2.09
CA LEU A 221 -8.37 17.77 -0.80
C LEU A 221 -7.23 18.72 -0.40
N ALA A 222 -6.32 19.05 -1.32
CA ALA A 222 -5.25 20.02 -1.08
C ALA A 222 -5.82 21.41 -0.78
N THR A 223 -6.87 21.82 -1.49
CA THR A 223 -7.53 23.12 -1.27
C THR A 223 -8.29 23.17 0.06
N ARG A 224 -9.01 22.10 0.41
CA ARG A 224 -9.81 22.05 1.64
C ARG A 224 -8.95 22.27 2.85
N GLY A 225 -7.81 21.56 2.96
CA GLY A 225 -6.93 21.60 4.13
C GLY A 225 -7.75 21.49 5.39
N SER A 226 -8.20 20.29 5.73
CA SER A 226 -8.98 20.12 6.95
C SER A 226 -8.15 20.61 8.14
N SER A 227 -8.64 21.62 8.86
CA SER A 227 -8.12 22.01 10.18
C SER A 227 -8.35 20.89 11.21
N LEU A 228 -9.20 19.93 10.87
CA LEU A 228 -9.21 18.62 11.50
C LEU A 228 -7.93 17.89 11.08
N GLN A 229 -7.01 17.70 12.04
CA GLN A 229 -6.04 16.62 11.99
C GLN A 229 -6.84 15.34 11.70
N VAL A 230 -6.92 14.93 10.43
CA VAL A 230 -7.30 13.56 10.11
C VAL A 230 -6.19 12.74 10.73
N GLN A 231 -6.49 12.15 11.89
CA GLN A 231 -5.57 11.30 12.61
C GLN A 231 -5.21 10.16 11.66
N VAL A 232 -4.06 10.25 11.00
CA VAL A 232 -3.45 9.15 10.23
C VAL A 232 -3.34 7.89 11.12
N ASN A 233 -3.38 8.07 12.44
CA ASN A 233 -3.46 7.02 13.43
C ASN A 233 -4.78 6.24 13.45
N ILE A 234 -5.92 6.78 13.00
CA ILE A 234 -7.18 6.02 12.91
C ILE A 234 -7.11 5.02 11.74
N GLY A 235 -6.48 5.38 10.62
CA GLY A 235 -6.20 4.42 9.54
C GLY A 235 -5.25 3.30 9.98
N LYS A 236 -4.16 3.64 10.68
CA LYS A 236 -3.21 2.64 11.22
C LYS A 236 -3.84 1.78 12.33
N ARG A 237 -4.60 2.35 13.26
CA ARG A 237 -5.28 1.63 14.36
C ARG A 237 -6.51 0.87 13.89
N GLY A 238 -7.28 1.41 12.95
CA GLY A 238 -8.40 0.73 12.31
C GLY A 238 -7.93 -0.44 11.47
N ALA A 239 -6.86 -0.30 10.70
CA ALA A 239 -6.20 -1.43 10.03
C ALA A 239 -5.64 -2.45 11.04
N CYS A 240 -5.01 -2.00 12.14
CA CYS A 240 -4.49 -2.88 13.19
C CYS A 240 -5.61 -3.60 13.97
N LEU A 241 -6.74 -2.95 14.20
CA LEU A 241 -7.91 -3.52 14.88
C LEU A 241 -8.66 -4.47 13.94
N ARG A 242 -8.87 -4.11 12.67
CA ARG A 242 -9.38 -5.02 11.62
C ARG A 242 -8.45 -6.24 11.48
N ARG A 243 -7.13 -6.05 11.58
CA ARG A 243 -6.12 -7.11 11.63
C ARG A 243 -6.25 -8.00 12.86
N LEU A 244 -6.42 -7.44 14.05
CA LEU A 244 -6.63 -8.20 15.28
C LEU A 244 -7.94 -9.01 15.21
N LEU A 245 -9.01 -8.40 14.72
CA LEU A 245 -10.32 -9.05 14.58
C LEU A 245 -10.31 -10.16 13.51
N SER A 246 -9.65 -9.93 12.37
CA SER A 246 -9.46 -10.96 11.33
C SER A 246 -8.59 -12.11 11.83
N ASP A 247 -7.52 -11.81 12.59
CA ASP A 247 -6.67 -12.84 13.20
C ASP A 247 -7.44 -13.69 14.22
N ILE A 248 -8.37 -13.09 14.98
CA ILE A 248 -9.28 -13.79 15.90
C ILE A 248 -10.23 -14.69 15.11
N ASP A 249 -10.83 -14.20 14.03
CA ASP A 249 -11.78 -14.94 13.19
C ASP A 249 -11.10 -16.12 12.48
N ASP A 250 -9.88 -15.94 11.97
CA ASP A 250 -9.10 -17.02 11.40
C ASP A 250 -8.70 -18.04 12.47
N CYS A 251 -8.32 -17.61 13.68
CA CYS A 251 -8.10 -18.53 14.80
C CYS A 251 -9.35 -19.37 15.13
N GLN A 252 -10.56 -18.85 14.93
CA GLN A 252 -11.81 -19.62 15.07
C GLN A 252 -12.02 -20.64 13.95
N LYS A 253 -11.62 -20.32 12.71
CA LYS A 253 -11.60 -21.31 11.62
C LYS A 253 -10.57 -22.42 11.89
N TRP A 254 -9.46 -22.09 12.54
CA TRP A 254 -8.45 -23.06 12.96
C TRP A 254 -8.87 -23.90 14.17
N SER A 255 -9.70 -23.40 15.08
CA SER A 255 -10.22 -24.23 16.19
C SER A 255 -11.12 -25.37 15.69
N TYR A 256 -11.84 -25.16 14.58
CA TYR A 256 -12.58 -26.21 13.89
C TYR A 256 -11.65 -27.30 13.32
N ILE A 257 -10.50 -26.91 12.76
CA ILE A 257 -9.47 -27.84 12.29
C ILE A 257 -8.80 -28.57 13.48
N ASP A 258 -8.58 -27.88 14.59
CA ASP A 258 -8.00 -28.46 15.80
C ASP A 258 -8.92 -29.50 16.46
N ASP A 259 -10.25 -29.33 16.38
CA ASP A 259 -11.21 -30.36 16.79
C ASP A 259 -11.17 -31.59 15.87
N VAL A 260 -10.92 -31.41 14.57
CA VAL A 260 -10.68 -32.52 13.64
C VAL A 260 -9.34 -33.21 13.92
N LEU A 261 -8.28 -32.46 14.21
CA LEU A 261 -6.93 -32.98 14.48
C LEU A 261 -6.76 -33.57 15.89
N SER A 262 -7.56 -33.15 16.86
CA SER A 262 -7.60 -33.72 18.21
C SER A 262 -8.10 -35.16 18.24
N SER A 263 -8.74 -35.62 17.16
CA SER A 263 -9.08 -37.03 16.94
C SER A 263 -7.87 -37.90 16.54
N VAL A 264 -6.70 -37.29 16.26
CA VAL A 264 -5.50 -37.99 15.82
C VAL A 264 -4.58 -38.28 17.04
N PRO A 265 -4.26 -39.55 17.36
CA PRO A 265 -3.68 -39.96 18.64
C PRO A 265 -2.33 -39.34 19.06
N TRP A 266 -1.59 -38.74 18.15
CA TRP A 266 -0.26 -38.17 18.41
C TRP A 266 -0.24 -36.65 18.68
N TYR A 267 -1.39 -35.96 18.62
CA TYR A 267 -1.47 -34.48 18.69
C TYR A 267 -1.77 -33.94 20.11
N GLY A 268 -1.01 -34.39 21.12
CA GLY A 268 -1.58 -34.54 22.48
C GLY A 268 -1.16 -33.59 23.62
N ARG A 269 -0.22 -32.63 23.48
CA ARG A 269 0.17 -31.79 24.63
C ARG A 269 0.44 -30.31 24.36
N ASP A 270 1.05 -29.96 23.23
CA ASP A 270 1.34 -28.55 22.92
C ASP A 270 0.11 -27.76 22.44
N SER A 271 -0.94 -28.46 21.96
CA SER A 271 -2.21 -27.86 21.52
C SER A 271 -3.03 -27.29 22.68
N GLN A 272 -3.07 -27.92 23.84
CA GLN A 272 -3.83 -27.44 25.01
C GLN A 272 -3.28 -26.13 25.58
N LEU A 273 -1.96 -25.98 25.64
CA LEU A 273 -1.33 -24.75 26.14
C LEU A 273 -1.57 -23.57 25.19
N TYR A 274 -1.63 -23.85 23.89
CA TYR A 274 -1.91 -22.86 22.85
C TYR A 274 -3.40 -22.45 22.84
N ARG A 275 -4.31 -23.43 22.95
CA ARG A 275 -5.76 -23.20 23.07
C ARG A 275 -6.07 -22.35 24.30
N SER A 276 -5.46 -22.65 25.46
CA SER A 276 -5.60 -21.85 26.68
C SER A 276 -5.08 -20.40 26.53
N ARG A 277 -4.03 -20.17 25.73
CA ARG A 277 -3.52 -18.82 25.46
C ARG A 277 -4.42 -18.05 24.50
N ILE A 278 -4.96 -18.70 23.47
CA ILE A 278 -5.95 -18.10 22.56
C ILE A 278 -7.22 -17.76 23.32
N ASP A 279 -7.74 -18.67 24.15
CA ASP A 279 -8.95 -18.44 24.94
C ASP A 279 -8.74 -17.34 26.00
N SER A 280 -7.53 -17.24 26.58
CA SER A 280 -7.16 -16.13 27.47
C SER A 280 -7.08 -14.79 26.73
N LEU A 281 -6.49 -14.76 25.54
CA LEU A 281 -6.45 -13.56 24.69
C LEU A 281 -7.85 -13.15 24.25
N LYS A 282 -8.68 -14.12 23.87
CA LYS A 282 -10.09 -13.93 23.51
C LYS A 282 -10.88 -13.35 24.68
N THR A 283 -10.74 -13.94 25.87
CA THR A 283 -11.39 -13.44 27.09
C THR A 283 -10.90 -12.04 27.48
N GLN A 284 -9.63 -11.70 27.23
CA GLN A 284 -9.11 -10.36 27.46
C GLN A 284 -9.66 -9.36 26.42
N VAL A 285 -9.64 -9.70 25.13
CA VAL A 285 -10.19 -8.84 24.07
C VAL A 285 -11.69 -8.64 24.23
N GLU A 286 -12.46 -9.70 24.56
CA GLU A 286 -13.91 -9.64 24.80
C GLU A 286 -14.27 -8.87 26.09
N ARG A 287 -13.39 -8.85 27.10
CA ARG A 287 -13.60 -8.08 28.35
C ARG A 287 -13.12 -6.63 28.27
N THR A 288 -12.31 -6.26 27.28
CA THR A 288 -11.66 -4.94 27.21
C THR A 288 -12.18 -4.05 26.08
N ILE A 289 -13.15 -4.52 25.29
CA ILE A 289 -13.83 -3.69 24.29
C ILE A 289 -15.20 -3.26 24.84
N GLU A 290 -15.21 -2.38 25.84
CA GLU A 290 -16.37 -1.53 26.14
C GLU A 290 -16.15 -0.08 25.64
N SER A 291 -14.89 0.35 25.41
CA SER A 291 -14.57 1.62 24.75
C SER A 291 -13.20 1.63 24.05
N LEU A 292 -13.04 2.51 23.06
CA LEU A 292 -11.79 2.75 22.34
C LEU A 292 -10.65 3.25 23.25
N ASP A 293 -10.99 3.93 24.35
CA ASP A 293 -10.02 4.53 25.28
C ASP A 293 -9.23 3.48 26.10
N GLU A 294 -9.85 2.35 26.44
CA GLU A 294 -9.18 1.25 27.16
C GLU A 294 -8.21 0.47 26.27
N LEU A 295 -8.54 0.36 24.98
CA LEU A 295 -7.68 -0.26 23.98
C LEU A 295 -6.42 0.59 23.75
N GLU A 296 -6.55 1.92 23.78
CA GLU A 296 -5.41 2.85 23.74
C GLU A 296 -4.49 2.74 24.98
N GLU A 297 -5.04 2.51 26.17
CA GLU A 297 -4.25 2.24 27.38
C GLU A 297 -3.52 0.90 27.33
N LEU A 298 -4.08 -0.12 26.69
CA LEU A 298 -3.46 -1.45 26.54
C LEU A 298 -2.20 -1.43 25.65
N PHE A 299 -2.19 -0.54 24.65
CA PHE A 299 -1.05 -0.34 23.74
C PHE A 299 -0.11 0.78 24.21
N LYS A 300 -0.49 1.57 25.22
CA LYS A 300 0.43 2.54 25.85
C LYS A 300 1.60 1.80 26.50
N GLY A 301 2.80 2.06 25.99
CA GLY A 301 4.05 1.50 26.52
C GLY A 301 4.61 0.32 25.74
N TRP A 302 3.95 -0.10 24.65
CA TRP A 302 4.57 -1.03 23.72
C TRP A 302 5.61 -0.29 22.87
N THR A 303 6.83 -0.81 22.87
CA THR A 303 7.89 -0.35 21.99
C THR A 303 7.73 -1.00 20.61
N PRO A 304 8.13 -0.34 19.51
CA PRO A 304 8.15 -0.94 18.17
C PRO A 304 8.90 -2.28 18.11
N ARG A 305 9.85 -2.50 19.03
CA ARG A 305 10.58 -3.76 19.19
C ARG A 305 9.74 -4.90 19.78
N GLN A 306 8.78 -4.59 20.66
CA GLN A 306 7.84 -5.57 21.21
C GLN A 306 6.80 -5.99 20.16
N GLU A 307 6.32 -5.04 19.36
CA GLU A 307 5.46 -5.31 18.20
C GLU A 307 6.19 -6.19 17.17
N GLY A 308 7.44 -5.86 16.85
CA GLY A 308 8.27 -6.65 15.93
C GLY A 308 8.53 -8.09 16.39
N LYS A 309 8.74 -8.33 17.69
CA LYS A 309 8.97 -9.69 18.24
C LYS A 309 7.75 -10.61 18.13
N ILE A 310 6.54 -10.05 18.19
CA ILE A 310 5.30 -10.83 18.02
C ILE A 310 5.15 -11.22 16.54
N LEU A 311 5.43 -10.30 15.64
CA LEU A 311 5.48 -10.54 14.19
C LEU A 311 6.55 -11.58 13.78
N GLU A 312 7.76 -11.49 14.33
CA GLU A 312 8.85 -12.45 14.05
C GLU A 312 8.50 -13.88 14.51
N ARG A 313 7.87 -14.01 15.68
CA ARG A 313 7.41 -15.31 16.19
C ARG A 313 6.28 -15.91 15.35
N LYS A 314 5.44 -15.07 14.73
CA LYS A 314 4.38 -15.49 13.79
C LYS A 314 4.96 -15.95 12.44
N ILE A 315 5.99 -15.26 11.92
CA ILE A 315 6.71 -15.66 10.69
C ILE A 315 7.44 -17.00 10.87
N TYR A 316 8.03 -17.23 12.04
CA TYR A 316 8.65 -18.51 12.38
C TYR A 316 7.64 -19.67 12.31
N TRP A 317 6.41 -19.44 12.77
CA TRP A 317 5.33 -20.43 12.75
C TRP A 317 4.88 -20.79 11.33
N LEU A 318 4.68 -19.79 10.47
CA LEU A 318 4.33 -20.00 9.05
C LEU A 318 5.39 -20.79 8.27
N LYS A 319 6.67 -20.67 8.66
CA LYS A 319 7.77 -21.45 8.06
C LYS A 319 7.78 -22.90 8.51
N CYS A 320 7.47 -23.19 9.77
CA CYS A 320 7.38 -24.54 10.30
C CYS A 320 6.18 -25.31 9.68
N ASP A 321 5.07 -24.63 9.41
CA ASP A 321 3.85 -25.24 8.91
C ASP A 321 3.96 -25.67 7.42
N ARG A 322 4.65 -24.87 6.60
CA ARG A 322 5.03 -25.27 5.23
C ARG A 322 5.89 -26.54 5.21
N PHE A 323 6.72 -26.76 6.23
CA PHE A 323 7.57 -27.95 6.34
C PHE A 323 6.74 -29.21 6.64
N LEU A 324 5.69 -29.09 7.45
CA LEU A 324 4.79 -30.19 7.81
C LEU A 324 3.87 -30.61 6.66
N ILE A 325 3.40 -29.65 5.85
CA ILE A 325 2.56 -29.93 4.67
C ILE A 325 3.35 -30.67 3.58
N VAL A 326 4.65 -30.35 3.41
CA VAL A 326 5.52 -31.05 2.45
C VAL A 326 5.86 -32.46 2.93
N ALA A 327 6.09 -32.66 4.24
CA ALA A 327 6.38 -33.97 4.81
C ALA A 327 5.21 -34.96 4.67
N ASN A 328 3.96 -34.49 4.82
CA ASN A 328 2.75 -35.33 4.69
C ASN A 328 2.44 -35.77 3.25
N ARG A 329 2.97 -35.08 2.23
CA ARG A 329 2.78 -35.48 0.82
C ARG A 329 3.81 -36.52 0.35
N ALA A 330 4.84 -36.80 1.13
CA ALA A 330 5.94 -37.68 0.74
C ALA A 330 5.79 -39.14 1.23
N VAL A 331 4.70 -39.49 1.92
CA VAL A 331 4.47 -40.86 2.41
C VAL A 331 3.60 -41.62 1.39
N PRO A 332 4.14 -42.60 0.65
CA PRO A 332 3.33 -43.42 -0.24
C PRO A 332 2.43 -44.36 0.57
N PRO A 333 1.23 -44.70 0.07
CA PRO A 333 0.28 -45.53 0.79
C PRO A 333 0.81 -46.96 0.95
N LEU A 334 0.76 -47.47 2.18
CA LEU A 334 1.04 -48.87 2.52
C LEU A 334 0.01 -49.79 1.84
N GLU A 335 0.47 -50.57 0.84
CA GLU A 335 -0.31 -51.66 0.26
C GLU A 335 -0.63 -52.72 1.32
N GLN A 336 -1.91 -52.85 1.68
CA GLN A 336 -2.40 -54.01 2.42
C GLN A 336 -2.49 -55.22 1.50
N LYS A 337 -1.46 -56.08 1.51
CA LYS A 337 -1.51 -57.40 0.88
C LYS A 337 -2.42 -58.34 1.68
N GLY A 338 -3.63 -58.53 1.17
CA GLY A 338 -4.53 -59.60 1.59
C GLY A 338 -3.94 -60.98 1.29
N ARG A 339 -3.81 -61.82 2.32
CA ARG A 339 -3.49 -63.25 2.18
C ARG A 339 -4.76 -64.01 1.80
N THR A 340 -4.89 -64.40 0.54
CA THR A 340 -5.75 -65.51 0.11
C THR A 340 -4.97 -66.81 0.21
N LEU A 341 -5.42 -67.73 1.08
CA LEU A 341 -4.93 -69.10 1.14
C LEU A 341 -5.79 -69.98 0.22
N THR A 342 -5.18 -70.55 -0.82
CA THR A 342 -5.73 -71.67 -1.59
C THR A 342 -5.31 -73.01 -0.98
N PRO A 343 -6.14 -74.07 -1.07
CA PRO A 343 -5.80 -75.39 -0.52
C PRO A 343 -4.95 -76.20 -1.50
N LEU A 344 -3.90 -76.85 -0.98
CA LEU A 344 -3.07 -77.81 -1.71
C LEU A 344 -3.87 -79.09 -1.98
N SER A 345 -4.01 -79.43 -3.26
CA SER A 345 -4.40 -80.77 -3.72
C SER A 345 -3.24 -81.75 -3.54
N LYS A 346 -3.61 -82.98 -3.16
CA LYS A 346 -2.76 -84.16 -3.00
C LYS A 346 -2.19 -84.64 -4.34
N GLU A 347 -0.91 -85.01 -4.33
CA GLU A 347 -0.37 -86.12 -5.13
C GLU A 347 0.38 -87.09 -4.20
N LEU A 348 -0.32 -88.20 -3.92
CA LEU A 348 0.05 -89.58 -3.59
C LEU A 348 -0.89 -90.17 -2.52
#